data_AF-A0A9D0Y3B6-F1
#
_entry.id   AF-A0A9D0Y3B6-F1
#
_cell.length_a   1.000
_cell.length_b   1.000
_cell.length_c   1.000
_cell.angle_alpha   90.00
_cell.angle_beta   90.00
_cell.angle_gamma   90.00
#
_symmetry.space_group_name_H-M   'P 1'
#
loop_
_entity.id
_entity.type
_entity.pdbx_description
1 polymer ?
#
loop_
_entity_poly.entity_id
_entity_poly.type
_entity_poly.pdbx_seq_one_letter_code
_entity_poly.pdbx_strand_id
1 'polypeptide(L)'
;CEHLTCGKVNPNAKVVVDHAAPSAIVVDADSGFAHPAIDAGFDLLIESAKKNGCAAMSIRNSYNCGVLGFHSERIAKAGMTGLGFTNAPASIMPVGGNKSIIGTNPFSVAVPDGKGGVAFVLDQSASVVAKSEIKMHAQAGRSIPEGWAYDADGNPTTDADAAMKGSMAPVGGYKGFGAGLLVEVFAAVMAGATLSQDASPFAGTAGGPPRTGQFFFAASPDVFSPDVFGDRIQTLTSSIVAQEGAHLSGSERVSARAAHEVNGVEVSVALLEKIQAI
;
A
#
# COMPACT_ATOMS: atom_id res chain seq x y z
N CYS A 1 -12.11 -13.39 8.75
CA CYS A 1 -12.75 -14.10 9.88
C CYS A 1 -11.72 -14.75 10.80
N GLU A 2 -10.89 -15.68 10.34
CA GLU A 2 -9.92 -16.41 11.19
C GLU A 2 -9.03 -15.50 12.06
N HIS A 3 -8.53 -14.40 11.52
CA HIS A 3 -7.63 -13.49 12.24
C HIS A 3 -8.32 -12.70 13.37
N LEU A 4 -9.64 -12.52 13.31
CA LEU A 4 -10.43 -11.98 14.43
C LEU A 4 -10.53 -13.04 15.53
N THR A 5 -10.79 -14.29 15.14
CA THR A 5 -10.92 -15.41 16.08
C THR A 5 -9.60 -15.76 16.77
N CYS A 6 -8.48 -15.73 16.06
CA CYS A 6 -7.16 -16.05 16.63
C CYS A 6 -6.46 -14.83 17.25
N GLY A 7 -7.14 -13.68 17.38
CA GLY A 7 -6.66 -12.50 18.11
C GLY A 7 -5.54 -11.73 17.40
N LYS A 8 -5.34 -11.91 16.09
CA LYS A 8 -4.40 -11.11 15.29
C LYS A 8 -4.98 -9.74 14.91
N VAL A 9 -6.30 -9.61 14.98
CA VAL A 9 -7.00 -8.33 14.86
C VAL A 9 -7.95 -8.21 16.05
N ASN A 10 -7.93 -7.07 16.73
CA ASN A 10 -8.86 -6.76 17.80
C ASN A 10 -10.26 -6.44 17.22
N PRO A 11 -11.28 -7.29 17.45
CA PRO A 11 -12.63 -7.05 16.91
C PRO A 11 -13.34 -5.86 17.54
N ASN A 12 -12.90 -5.43 18.73
CA ASN A 12 -13.49 -4.33 19.50
C ASN A 12 -12.53 -3.13 19.60
N ALA A 13 -11.65 -2.98 18.60
CA ALA A 13 -10.63 -1.94 18.57
C ALA A 13 -11.24 -0.54 18.76
N LYS A 14 -10.67 0.22 19.68
CA LYS A 14 -11.06 1.61 19.92
C LYS A 14 -10.02 2.54 19.31
N VAL A 15 -10.30 3.00 18.10
CA VAL A 15 -9.42 3.93 17.39
C VAL A 15 -9.31 5.23 18.19
N VAL A 16 -8.08 5.71 18.39
CA VAL A 16 -7.78 7.00 19.01
C VAL A 16 -7.11 7.88 17.97
N VAL A 17 -7.65 9.08 17.76
CA VAL A 17 -7.10 10.09 16.85
C VAL A 17 -6.61 11.27 17.68
N ASP A 18 -5.37 11.68 17.45
CA ASP A 18 -4.74 12.83 18.09
C ASP A 18 -4.28 13.85 17.04
N HIS A 19 -4.65 15.13 17.25
CA HIS A 19 -4.20 16.26 16.43
C HIS A 19 -2.92 16.84 17.04
N ALA A 20 -1.84 16.07 16.95
CA ALA A 20 -0.60 16.32 17.68
C ALA A 20 0.08 17.66 17.33
N ALA A 21 -0.12 18.18 16.12
CA ALA A 21 0.33 19.49 15.68
C ALA A 21 -0.56 20.00 14.53
N PRO A 22 -0.51 21.29 14.14
CA PRO A 22 -1.37 21.83 13.08
C PRO A 22 -1.39 20.98 11.80
N SER A 23 -0.25 20.41 11.40
CA SER A 23 -0.09 19.56 10.21
C SER A 23 0.25 18.10 10.53
N ALA A 24 0.02 17.62 11.76
CA ALA A 24 0.33 16.25 12.16
C ALA A 24 -0.85 15.59 12.89
N ILE A 25 -1.32 14.48 12.33
CA ILE A 25 -2.37 13.62 12.89
C ILE A 25 -1.71 12.29 13.26
N VAL A 26 -2.00 11.78 14.45
CA VAL A 26 -1.52 10.47 14.90
C VAL A 26 -2.72 9.61 15.25
N VAL A 27 -2.78 8.41 14.68
CA VAL A 27 -3.87 7.47 14.89
C VAL A 27 -3.34 6.18 15.51
N ASP A 28 -3.95 5.74 16.60
CA ASP A 28 -3.75 4.41 17.16
C ASP A 28 -4.92 3.52 16.75
N ALA A 29 -4.64 2.44 16.02
CA ALA A 29 -5.65 1.51 15.54
C ALA A 29 -6.02 0.43 16.58
N ASP A 30 -5.38 0.39 17.76
CA ASP A 30 -5.69 -0.55 18.85
C ASP A 30 -5.67 -2.03 18.41
N SER A 31 -4.70 -2.39 17.57
CA SER A 31 -4.59 -3.71 16.92
C SER A 31 -5.79 -4.09 16.03
N GLY A 32 -6.61 -3.11 15.65
CA GLY A 32 -7.74 -3.26 14.75
C GLY A 32 -7.35 -3.20 13.28
N PHE A 33 -8.35 -3.15 12.41
CA PHE A 33 -8.15 -2.96 10.98
C PHE A 33 -7.65 -1.55 10.66
N ALA A 34 -6.86 -1.43 9.59
CA ALA A 34 -6.40 -0.13 9.10
C ALA A 34 -7.53 0.74 8.58
N HIS A 35 -8.55 0.17 7.91
CA HIS A 35 -9.58 0.94 7.23
C HIS A 35 -10.35 1.89 8.17
N PRO A 36 -10.90 1.42 9.32
CA PRO A 36 -11.55 2.34 10.27
C PRO A 36 -10.58 3.35 10.89
N ALA A 37 -9.31 2.98 11.09
CA ALA A 37 -8.30 3.89 11.63
C ALA A 37 -7.95 5.01 10.65
N ILE A 38 -7.79 4.68 9.37
CA ILE A 38 -7.59 5.64 8.29
C ILE A 38 -8.80 6.56 8.20
N ASP A 39 -10.02 6.00 8.18
CA ASP A 39 -11.26 6.78 8.11
C ASP A 39 -11.40 7.77 9.26
N ALA A 40 -11.07 7.37 10.49
CA ALA A 40 -11.20 8.22 11.67
C ALA A 40 -10.30 9.47 11.62
N GLY A 41 -9.12 9.39 11.01
CA GLY A 41 -8.20 10.52 10.89
C GLY A 41 -8.27 11.26 9.55
N PHE A 42 -9.00 10.72 8.56
CA PHE A 42 -8.94 11.19 7.17
C PHE A 42 -9.42 12.64 7.01
N ASP A 43 -10.57 12.98 7.59
CA ASP A 43 -11.15 14.32 7.45
C ASP A 43 -10.22 15.37 8.07
N LEU A 44 -9.65 15.06 9.24
CA LEU A 44 -8.70 15.94 9.93
C LEU A 44 -7.40 16.13 9.12
N LEU A 45 -6.92 15.10 8.43
CA LEU A 45 -5.79 15.20 7.50
C LEU A 45 -6.10 16.20 6.38
N ILE A 46 -7.25 16.07 5.73
CA ILE A 46 -7.66 16.95 4.64
C ILE A 46 -7.87 18.38 5.14
N GLU A 47 -8.58 18.58 6.25
CA GLU A 47 -8.80 19.90 6.84
C GLU A 47 -7.48 20.59 7.19
N SER A 48 -6.56 19.87 7.82
CA SER A 48 -5.24 20.37 8.19
C SER A 48 -4.42 20.74 6.96
N ALA A 49 -4.44 19.91 5.91
CA ALA A 49 -3.74 20.19 4.66
C ALA A 49 -4.33 21.39 3.91
N LYS A 50 -5.67 21.58 3.92
CA LYS A 50 -6.31 22.77 3.34
C LYS A 50 -5.86 24.04 4.06
N LYS A 51 -5.82 23.98 5.39
CA LYS A 51 -5.48 25.14 6.23
C LYS A 51 -3.99 25.51 6.16
N ASN A 52 -3.10 24.52 6.15
CA ASN A 52 -1.66 24.75 6.32
C ASN A 52 -0.84 24.53 5.04
N GLY A 53 -1.50 24.20 3.92
CA GLY A 53 -0.86 23.82 2.65
C GLY A 53 -0.44 22.36 2.58
N CYS A 54 -0.06 21.74 3.70
CA CYS A 54 0.13 20.30 3.80
C CYS A 54 -0.14 19.75 5.20
N ALA A 55 -0.39 18.45 5.28
CA ALA A 55 -0.48 17.70 6.54
C ALA A 55 -0.07 16.25 6.34
N ALA A 56 0.31 15.60 7.45
CA ALA A 56 0.64 14.19 7.50
C ALA A 56 -0.18 13.47 8.56
N MET A 57 -0.47 12.20 8.31
CA MET A 57 -1.17 11.31 9.21
C MET A 57 -0.40 10.00 9.34
N SER A 58 -0.01 9.64 10.56
CA SER A 58 0.55 8.33 10.85
C SER A 58 -0.48 7.45 11.55
N ILE A 59 -0.46 6.16 11.23
CA ILE A 59 -1.28 5.14 11.89
C ILE A 59 -0.37 4.04 12.41
N ARG A 60 -0.54 3.69 13.69
CA ARG A 60 0.20 2.60 14.35
C ARG A 60 -0.74 1.54 14.92
N ASN A 61 -0.14 0.43 15.36
CA ASN A 61 -0.85 -0.72 15.91
C ASN A 61 -1.96 -1.22 14.97
N SER A 62 -1.72 -1.18 13.66
CA SER A 62 -2.72 -1.45 12.65
C SER A 62 -2.54 -2.82 12.01
N TYR A 63 -3.55 -3.25 11.27
CA TYR A 63 -3.48 -4.39 10.36
C TYR A 63 -3.17 -3.92 8.93
N ASN A 64 -3.20 -4.81 7.93
CA ASN A 64 -3.02 -4.38 6.54
C ASN A 64 -4.20 -3.49 6.06
N CYS A 65 -3.90 -2.54 5.15
CA CYS A 65 -4.88 -1.60 4.58
C CYS A 65 -5.36 -2.00 3.17
N GLY A 66 -5.12 -3.25 2.75
CA GLY A 66 -5.46 -3.70 1.40
C GLY A 66 -4.74 -2.91 0.31
N VAL A 67 -5.50 -2.34 -0.62
CA VAL A 67 -4.98 -1.54 -1.74
C VAL A 67 -4.63 -0.14 -1.23
N LEU A 68 -3.34 0.18 -1.16
CA LEU A 68 -2.86 1.46 -0.63
C LEU A 68 -3.33 2.64 -1.50
N GLY A 69 -3.33 2.46 -2.82
CA GLY A 69 -3.78 3.45 -3.79
C GLY A 69 -5.24 3.88 -3.61
N PHE A 70 -6.11 3.03 -3.06
CA PHE A 70 -7.50 3.39 -2.75
C PHE A 70 -7.56 4.54 -1.72
N HIS A 71 -6.70 4.50 -0.70
CA HIS A 71 -6.66 5.53 0.34
C HIS A 71 -6.05 6.82 -0.17
N SER A 72 -4.96 6.76 -0.94
CA SER A 72 -4.37 7.95 -1.55
C SER A 72 -5.27 8.59 -2.61
N GLU A 73 -6.03 7.80 -3.38
CA GLU A 73 -7.02 8.31 -4.34
C GLU A 73 -8.03 9.24 -3.68
N ARG A 74 -8.42 8.98 -2.42
CA ARG A 74 -9.31 9.85 -1.66
C ARG A 74 -8.68 11.23 -1.39
N ILE A 75 -7.36 11.30 -1.21
CA ILE A 75 -6.64 12.58 -1.04
C ILE A 75 -6.71 13.38 -2.35
N ALA A 76 -6.49 12.73 -3.50
CA ALA A 76 -6.65 13.35 -4.81
C ALA A 76 -8.09 13.82 -5.08
N LYS A 77 -9.10 13.02 -4.70
CA LYS A 77 -10.52 13.42 -4.78
C LYS A 77 -10.85 14.64 -3.91
N ALA A 78 -10.08 14.88 -2.84
CA ALA A 78 -10.20 16.09 -2.02
C ALA A 78 -9.44 17.31 -2.62
N GLY A 79 -8.93 17.19 -3.84
CA GLY A 79 -8.19 18.25 -4.54
C GLY A 79 -6.71 18.32 -4.17
N MET A 80 -6.15 17.29 -3.53
CA MET A 80 -4.78 17.32 -3.00
C MET A 80 -3.87 16.25 -3.60
N THR A 81 -2.58 16.57 -3.77
CA THR A 81 -1.60 15.53 -4.09
C THR A 81 -1.34 14.70 -2.83
N GLY A 82 -1.49 13.38 -2.96
CA GLY A 82 -1.39 12.44 -1.85
C GLY A 82 -0.24 11.45 -2.02
N LEU A 83 0.48 11.18 -0.92
CA LEU A 83 1.38 10.04 -0.77
C LEU A 83 0.82 9.08 0.27
N GLY A 84 1.02 7.79 0.04
CA GLY A 84 0.72 6.73 1.01
C GLY A 84 1.89 5.77 1.16
N PHE A 85 2.09 5.25 2.37
CA PHE A 85 3.10 4.25 2.70
C PHE A 85 2.48 3.24 3.68
N THR A 86 2.76 1.96 3.51
CA THR A 86 2.44 0.92 4.52
C THR A 86 3.55 -0.12 4.56
N ASN A 87 3.94 -0.57 5.75
CA ASN A 87 4.87 -1.68 5.88
C ASN A 87 4.12 -3.02 6.00
N ALA A 88 4.84 -4.12 5.81
CA ALA A 88 4.32 -5.49 5.88
C ALA A 88 5.38 -6.42 6.50
N PRO A 89 5.01 -7.60 7.01
CA PRO A 89 5.99 -8.57 7.52
C PRO A 89 7.10 -8.86 6.52
N ALA A 90 8.32 -9.04 7.03
CA ALA A 90 9.53 -9.09 6.21
C ALA A 90 9.47 -10.15 5.10
N SER A 91 9.82 -9.72 3.89
CA SER A 91 9.85 -10.57 2.70
C SER A 91 10.89 -10.15 1.66
N ILE A 92 11.63 -9.05 1.90
CA ILE A 92 12.69 -8.57 1.03
C ILE A 92 13.97 -8.41 1.87
N MET A 93 15.05 -9.01 1.40
CA MET A 93 16.40 -8.88 1.95
C MET A 93 17.14 -7.68 1.34
N PRO A 94 18.11 -7.09 2.06
CA PRO A 94 18.99 -6.08 1.47
C PRO A 94 19.82 -6.70 0.34
N VAL A 95 20.19 -5.89 -0.65
CA VAL A 95 21.06 -6.35 -1.73
C VAL A 95 22.40 -6.81 -1.15
N GLY A 96 22.77 -8.07 -1.43
CA GLY A 96 23.95 -8.72 -0.86
C GLY A 96 23.75 -9.33 0.54
N GLY A 97 22.53 -9.25 1.10
CA GLY A 97 22.16 -9.94 2.34
C GLY A 97 21.58 -11.34 2.10
N ASN A 98 21.25 -12.02 3.18
CA ASN A 98 20.69 -13.38 3.18
C ASN A 98 19.45 -13.54 4.08
N LYS A 99 18.93 -12.43 4.62
CA LYS A 99 17.76 -12.42 5.51
C LYS A 99 16.83 -11.29 5.12
N SER A 100 15.53 -11.58 5.02
CA SER A 100 14.50 -10.55 4.81
C SER A 100 14.43 -9.61 6.01
N ILE A 101 14.43 -8.29 5.76
CA ILE A 101 14.36 -7.27 6.82
C ILE A 101 13.20 -6.29 6.65
N ILE A 102 12.76 -6.05 5.41
CA ILE A 102 11.62 -5.20 5.09
C ILE A 102 10.53 -6.02 4.38
N GLY A 103 9.27 -5.61 4.48
CA GLY A 103 8.18 -6.22 3.73
C GLY A 103 8.19 -5.84 2.25
N THR A 104 7.13 -6.21 1.55
CA THR A 104 6.83 -5.71 0.20
C THR A 104 6.62 -4.20 0.14
N ASN A 105 6.36 -3.58 1.31
CA ASN A 105 6.46 -2.17 1.60
C ASN A 105 6.08 -1.25 0.43
N PRO A 106 4.80 -1.24 0.02
CA PRO A 106 4.35 -0.42 -1.09
C PRO A 106 4.28 1.06 -0.72
N PHE A 107 4.40 1.90 -1.76
CA PHE A 107 4.03 3.31 -1.70
C PHE A 107 3.06 3.64 -2.83
N SER A 108 2.25 4.65 -2.59
CA SER A 108 1.29 5.19 -3.56
C SER A 108 1.45 6.69 -3.73
N VAL A 109 1.11 7.16 -4.93
CA VAL A 109 0.99 8.57 -5.27
C VAL A 109 -0.35 8.77 -5.96
N ALA A 110 -1.16 9.71 -5.50
CA ALA A 110 -2.40 10.09 -6.14
C ALA A 110 -2.38 11.58 -6.43
N VAL A 111 -2.75 11.94 -7.66
CA VAL A 111 -2.62 13.32 -8.16
C VAL A 111 -3.98 13.80 -8.67
N PRO A 112 -4.49 14.96 -8.20
CA PRO A 112 -5.74 15.53 -8.70
C PRO A 112 -5.56 16.05 -10.13
N ASP A 113 -6.65 16.20 -10.87
CA ASP A 113 -6.64 16.77 -12.23
C ASP A 113 -6.79 18.31 -12.26
N GLY A 114 -7.00 18.93 -11.09
CA GLY A 114 -7.28 20.37 -10.96
C GLY A 114 -8.69 20.79 -11.40
N LYS A 115 -9.57 19.83 -11.70
CA LYS A 115 -10.95 20.00 -12.18
C LYS A 115 -11.98 19.21 -11.34
N GLY A 116 -11.57 18.74 -10.16
CA GLY A 116 -12.41 17.98 -9.23
C GLY A 116 -12.33 16.46 -9.41
N GLY A 117 -11.48 15.97 -10.31
CA GLY A 117 -11.20 14.55 -10.52
C GLY A 117 -9.77 14.15 -10.14
N VAL A 118 -9.40 12.94 -10.55
CA VAL A 118 -8.09 12.33 -10.30
C VAL A 118 -7.36 12.16 -11.64
N ALA A 119 -6.17 12.73 -11.77
CA ALA A 119 -5.35 12.60 -12.96
C ALA A 119 -4.76 11.20 -13.08
N PHE A 120 -4.14 10.69 -12.01
CA PHE A 120 -3.64 9.32 -11.94
C PHE A 120 -3.40 8.85 -10.51
N VAL A 121 -3.29 7.52 -10.36
CA VAL A 121 -2.86 6.86 -9.13
C VAL A 121 -1.77 5.85 -9.46
N LEU A 122 -0.59 6.08 -8.89
CA LEU A 122 0.49 5.11 -8.81
C LEU A 122 0.34 4.33 -7.49
N ASP A 123 0.43 3.00 -7.54
CA ASP A 123 0.42 2.14 -6.36
C ASP A 123 1.30 0.92 -6.67
N GLN A 124 2.46 0.84 -6.03
CA GLN A 124 3.47 -0.15 -6.36
C GLN A 124 4.25 -0.64 -5.14
N SER A 125 4.72 -1.89 -5.24
CA SER A 125 5.54 -2.55 -4.23
C SER A 125 7.03 -2.35 -4.49
N ALA A 126 7.84 -2.49 -3.43
CA ALA A 126 9.29 -2.56 -3.51
C ALA A 126 9.82 -3.84 -4.18
N SER A 127 9.01 -4.89 -4.31
CA SER A 127 9.40 -6.15 -4.95
C SER A 127 8.99 -6.22 -6.43
N VAL A 128 9.72 -7.03 -7.20
CA VAL A 128 9.43 -7.32 -8.62
C VAL A 128 8.04 -7.90 -8.83
N VAL A 129 7.60 -8.75 -7.91
CA VAL A 129 6.31 -9.44 -7.93
C VAL A 129 5.69 -9.41 -6.53
N ALA A 130 4.41 -9.72 -6.37
CA ALA A 130 3.79 -9.92 -5.05
C ALA A 130 4.06 -11.33 -4.49
N LYS A 131 4.15 -11.48 -3.16
CA LYS A 131 4.37 -12.80 -2.51
C LYS A 131 3.23 -13.78 -2.79
N SER A 132 2.02 -13.26 -2.97
CA SER A 132 0.84 -14.03 -3.35
C SER A 132 1.01 -14.72 -4.70
N GLU A 133 1.70 -14.09 -5.65
CA GLU A 133 1.93 -14.67 -6.98
C GLU A 133 2.85 -15.88 -6.90
N ILE A 134 3.97 -15.76 -6.18
CA ILE A 134 4.89 -16.88 -5.91
C ILE A 134 4.14 -18.03 -5.21
N LYS A 135 3.27 -17.70 -4.24
CA LYS A 135 2.43 -18.70 -3.57
C LYS A 135 1.49 -19.41 -4.53
N MET A 136 0.87 -18.71 -5.49
CA MET A 136 0.02 -19.34 -6.50
C MET A 136 0.81 -20.29 -7.39
N HIS A 137 2.01 -19.90 -7.82
CA HIS A 137 2.92 -20.78 -8.57
C HIS A 137 3.30 -22.04 -7.78
N ALA A 138 3.68 -21.89 -6.50
CA ALA A 138 4.01 -23.01 -5.62
C ALA A 138 2.81 -23.97 -5.44
N GLN A 139 1.62 -23.43 -5.18
CA GLN A 139 0.39 -24.23 -5.06
C GLN A 139 0.02 -24.96 -6.36
N ALA A 140 0.37 -24.39 -7.51
CA ALA A 140 0.17 -25.01 -8.82
C ALA A 140 1.32 -25.95 -9.24
N GLY A 141 2.38 -26.10 -8.42
CA GLY A 141 3.57 -26.87 -8.78
C GLY A 141 4.31 -26.30 -10.00
N ARG A 142 4.23 -24.99 -10.24
CA ARG A 142 4.85 -24.30 -11.39
C ARG A 142 6.10 -23.55 -10.95
N SER A 143 7.11 -23.50 -11.81
CA SER A 143 8.27 -22.62 -11.62
C SER A 143 7.88 -21.14 -11.70
N ILE A 144 8.70 -20.28 -11.09
CA ILE A 144 8.61 -18.82 -11.24
C ILE A 144 9.66 -18.32 -12.24
N PRO A 145 9.42 -17.18 -12.92
CA PRO A 145 10.42 -16.54 -13.76
C PRO A 145 11.71 -16.18 -13.01
N GLU A 146 12.83 -16.18 -13.73
CA GLU A 146 14.12 -15.72 -13.20
C GLU A 146 14.03 -14.28 -12.69
N GLY A 147 14.74 -14.01 -11.59
CA GLY A 147 14.82 -12.67 -10.99
C GLY A 147 13.61 -12.27 -10.13
N TRP A 148 12.63 -13.15 -9.91
CA TRP A 148 11.50 -12.88 -9.01
C TRP A 148 11.85 -13.04 -7.53
N ALA A 149 12.73 -13.99 -7.20
CA ALA A 149 13.01 -14.36 -5.82
C ALA A 149 14.39 -15.00 -5.64
N TYR A 150 14.74 -15.12 -4.37
CA TYR A 150 15.89 -15.82 -3.83
C TYR A 150 15.40 -16.93 -2.90
N ASP A 151 16.19 -18.01 -2.77
CA ASP A 151 15.96 -19.07 -1.79
C ASP A 151 16.36 -18.64 -0.36
N ALA A 152 16.30 -19.59 0.58
CA ALA A 152 16.62 -19.34 1.99
C ALA A 152 18.10 -19.00 2.24
N ASP A 153 19.00 -19.35 1.32
CA ASP A 153 20.43 -19.05 1.39
C ASP A 153 20.79 -17.74 0.68
N GLY A 154 19.81 -17.10 0.02
CA GLY A 154 19.97 -15.85 -0.72
C GLY A 154 20.41 -16.05 -2.18
N ASN A 155 20.33 -17.26 -2.72
CA ASN A 155 20.65 -17.52 -4.12
C ASN A 155 19.42 -17.29 -5.01
N PRO A 156 19.56 -16.70 -6.22
CA PRO A 156 18.45 -16.58 -7.17
C PRO A 156 17.82 -17.95 -7.47
N THR A 157 16.48 -18.01 -7.51
CA THR A 157 15.77 -19.27 -7.74
C THR A 157 14.56 -19.12 -8.65
N THR A 158 14.26 -20.18 -9.40
CA THR A 158 13.03 -20.36 -10.18
C THR A 158 12.09 -21.40 -9.55
N ASP A 159 12.50 -22.01 -8.44
CA ASP A 159 11.67 -22.92 -7.64
C ASP A 159 10.77 -22.09 -6.71
N ALA A 160 9.45 -22.22 -6.89
CA ALA A 160 8.47 -21.45 -6.14
C ALA A 160 8.42 -21.85 -4.65
N ASP A 161 8.63 -23.12 -4.31
CA ASP A 161 8.65 -23.60 -2.92
C ASP A 161 9.92 -23.15 -2.18
N ALA A 162 11.06 -23.13 -2.88
CA ALA A 162 12.30 -22.55 -2.37
C ALA A 162 12.14 -21.04 -2.15
N ALA A 163 11.55 -20.32 -3.12
CA ALA A 163 11.29 -18.89 -3.02
C ALA A 163 10.36 -18.52 -1.85
N MET A 164 9.35 -19.36 -1.54
CA MET A 164 8.46 -19.13 -0.41
C MET A 164 9.16 -19.14 0.96
N LYS A 165 10.32 -19.81 1.04
CA LYS A 165 11.18 -19.87 2.23
C LYS A 165 12.29 -18.80 2.23
N GLY A 166 12.51 -18.15 1.09
CA GLY A 166 13.56 -17.15 0.91
C GLY A 166 13.04 -15.72 0.89
N SER A 167 13.59 -14.93 -0.04
CA SER A 167 13.32 -13.49 -0.17
C SER A 167 12.77 -13.19 -1.56
N MET A 168 11.86 -12.22 -1.64
CA MET A 168 11.46 -11.63 -2.91
C MET A 168 12.56 -10.71 -3.42
N ALA A 169 12.69 -10.60 -4.75
CA ALA A 169 13.65 -9.70 -5.35
C ALA A 169 13.14 -8.25 -5.32
N PRO A 170 13.97 -7.28 -4.92
CA PRO A 170 13.60 -5.87 -4.99
C PRO A 170 13.61 -5.38 -6.44
N VAL A 171 12.60 -4.60 -6.83
CA VAL A 171 12.48 -4.06 -8.19
C VAL A 171 13.67 -3.16 -8.54
N GLY A 172 14.37 -3.43 -9.64
CA GLY A 172 15.57 -2.67 -9.99
C GLY A 172 16.71 -2.76 -8.94
N GLY A 173 16.75 -3.84 -8.16
CA GLY A 173 17.83 -4.11 -7.20
C GLY A 173 17.85 -3.12 -6.05
N TYR A 174 19.00 -2.44 -5.84
CA TYR A 174 19.20 -1.54 -4.70
C TYR A 174 18.20 -0.37 -4.68
N LYS A 175 17.64 0.02 -5.83
CA LYS A 175 16.64 1.09 -5.93
C LYS A 175 15.30 0.67 -5.32
N GLY A 176 14.81 -0.53 -5.65
CA GLY A 176 13.58 -1.08 -5.07
C GLY A 176 13.72 -1.33 -3.58
N PHE A 177 14.88 -1.84 -3.15
CA PHE A 177 15.17 -1.98 -1.72
C PHE A 177 15.17 -0.61 -1.03
N GLY A 178 15.78 0.41 -1.63
CA GLY A 178 15.76 1.79 -1.12
C GLY A 178 14.35 2.37 -1.01
N ALA A 179 13.48 2.11 -1.99
CA ALA A 179 12.07 2.51 -1.93
C ALA A 179 11.31 1.81 -0.80
N GLY A 180 11.53 0.50 -0.63
CA GLY A 180 10.95 -0.26 0.49
C GLY A 180 11.49 0.18 1.85
N LEU A 181 12.75 0.59 1.94
CA LEU A 181 13.35 1.15 3.15
C LEU A 181 12.76 2.52 3.48
N LEU A 182 12.53 3.39 2.49
CA LEU A 182 11.81 4.65 2.68
C LEU A 182 10.42 4.39 3.29
N VAL A 183 9.69 3.41 2.74
CA VAL A 183 8.38 3.01 3.28
C VAL A 183 8.50 2.48 4.72
N GLU A 184 9.51 1.66 5.02
CA GLU A 184 9.77 1.16 6.38
C GLU A 184 9.96 2.32 7.37
N VAL A 185 10.74 3.33 6.99
CA VAL A 185 10.99 4.51 7.83
C VAL A 185 9.70 5.27 8.11
N PHE A 186 8.84 5.52 7.11
CA PHE A 186 7.61 6.29 7.34
C PHE A 186 6.51 5.47 8.03
N ALA A 187 6.25 4.26 7.54
CA ALA A 187 5.12 3.44 7.97
C ALA A 187 5.39 2.64 9.25
N ALA A 188 6.65 2.34 9.57
CA ALA A 188 7.01 1.65 10.81
C ALA A 188 7.67 2.60 11.82
N VAL A 189 8.86 3.12 11.48
CA VAL A 189 9.68 3.90 12.43
C VAL A 189 9.00 5.19 12.86
N MET A 190 8.61 6.02 11.88
CA MET A 190 8.00 7.33 12.14
C MET A 190 6.57 7.21 12.67
N ALA A 191 5.81 6.21 12.24
CA ALA A 191 4.48 5.95 12.77
C ALA A 191 4.51 5.41 14.21
N GLY A 192 5.64 4.83 14.66
CA GLY A 192 5.70 4.11 15.93
C GLY A 192 4.99 2.76 15.87
N ALA A 193 5.05 2.10 14.71
CA ALA A 193 4.51 0.77 14.48
C ALA A 193 5.62 -0.30 14.50
N THR A 194 5.24 -1.56 14.42
CA THR A 194 6.18 -2.70 14.46
C THR A 194 6.97 -2.76 13.16
N LEU A 195 8.30 -2.93 13.28
CA LEU A 195 9.18 -3.16 12.14
C LEU A 195 8.79 -4.44 11.41
N SER A 196 8.99 -4.46 10.10
CA SER A 196 8.67 -5.60 9.22
C SER A 196 9.32 -6.90 9.69
N GLN A 197 10.56 -6.86 10.19
CA GLN A 197 11.28 -8.04 10.71
C GLN A 197 10.70 -8.62 11.99
N ASP A 198 9.96 -7.81 12.76
CA ASP A 198 9.36 -8.18 14.05
C ASP A 198 7.83 -8.43 13.93
N ALA A 199 7.23 -8.00 12.82
CA ALA A 199 5.80 -8.14 12.56
C ALA A 199 5.42 -9.60 12.29
N SER A 200 4.32 -10.05 12.90
CA SER A 200 3.80 -11.41 12.66
C SER A 200 3.29 -11.55 11.21
N PRO A 201 3.36 -12.75 10.60
CA PRO A 201 2.96 -12.93 9.20
C PRO A 201 1.49 -12.56 8.94
N PHE A 202 1.17 -11.98 7.79
CA PHE A 202 -0.24 -11.85 7.36
C PHE A 202 -0.85 -13.16 6.88
N ALA A 203 -0.05 -14.20 6.67
CA ALA A 203 -0.52 -15.52 6.26
C ALA A 203 -0.74 -16.42 7.48
N GLY A 204 -1.90 -17.07 7.54
CA GLY A 204 -2.25 -18.03 8.58
C GLY A 204 -2.38 -17.42 9.98
N THR A 205 -2.61 -18.30 10.96
CA THR A 205 -2.99 -17.93 12.32
C THR A 205 -1.82 -17.77 13.29
N ALA A 206 -0.58 -17.97 12.83
CA ALA A 206 0.61 -17.90 13.68
C ALA A 206 0.95 -16.46 14.12
N GLY A 207 1.37 -16.30 15.38
CA GLY A 207 1.74 -15.03 15.97
C GLY A 207 0.56 -14.17 16.45
N GLY A 208 0.86 -13.07 17.15
CA GLY A 208 -0.14 -12.10 17.60
C GLY A 208 -0.45 -11.03 16.55
N PRO A 209 -1.09 -9.91 16.93
CA PRO A 209 -1.31 -8.78 16.03
C PRO A 209 0.00 -8.29 15.39
N PRO A 210 0.04 -8.11 14.06
CA PRO A 210 1.26 -7.68 13.38
C PRO A 210 1.64 -6.23 13.71
N ARG A 211 0.67 -5.41 14.13
CA ARG A 211 0.85 -4.01 14.54
C ARG A 211 1.73 -3.22 13.56
N THR A 212 1.54 -3.48 12.27
CA THR A 212 2.13 -2.68 11.18
C THR A 212 1.53 -1.28 11.19
N GLY A 213 2.09 -0.38 10.39
CA GLY A 213 1.62 1.00 10.32
C GLY A 213 1.41 1.49 8.91
N GLN A 214 0.83 2.67 8.84
CA GLN A 214 0.59 3.42 7.62
C GLN A 214 1.02 4.86 7.82
N PHE A 215 1.39 5.53 6.74
CA PHE A 215 1.69 6.96 6.72
C PHE A 215 1.08 7.58 5.48
N PHE A 216 0.38 8.70 5.64
CA PHE A 216 -0.21 9.47 4.56
C PHE A 216 0.28 10.91 4.63
N PHE A 217 0.54 11.49 3.47
CA PHE A 217 0.88 12.91 3.33
C PHE A 217 -0.03 13.53 2.27
N ALA A 218 -0.61 14.68 2.58
CA ALA A 218 -1.47 15.44 1.70
C ALA A 218 -0.90 16.85 1.51
N ALA A 219 -0.79 17.31 0.26
CA ALA A 219 -0.32 18.64 -0.09
C ALA A 219 -1.30 19.31 -1.05
N SER A 220 -1.65 20.57 -0.77
CA SER A 220 -2.59 21.38 -1.54
C SER A 220 -1.90 22.04 -2.74
N PRO A 221 -2.23 21.65 -3.99
CA PRO A 221 -1.70 22.31 -5.16
C PRO A 221 -2.03 23.80 -5.24
N ASP A 222 -3.18 24.20 -4.68
CA ASP A 222 -3.64 25.60 -4.65
C ASP A 222 -2.71 26.50 -3.83
N VAL A 223 -1.94 25.92 -2.89
CA VAL A 223 -0.96 26.66 -2.09
C VAL A 223 0.43 26.66 -2.74
N PHE A 224 0.86 25.52 -3.29
CA PHE A 224 2.22 25.38 -3.84
C PHE A 224 2.35 25.91 -5.28
N SER A 225 1.27 25.87 -6.07
CA SER A 225 1.27 26.24 -7.49
C SER A 225 -0.12 26.72 -7.93
N PRO A 226 -0.62 27.83 -7.34
CA PRO A 226 -1.94 28.37 -7.68
C PRO A 226 -2.08 28.60 -9.18
N ASP A 227 -3.28 28.36 -9.71
CA ASP A 227 -3.72 28.61 -11.08
C ASP A 227 -3.00 27.85 -12.21
N VAL A 228 -1.84 27.23 -11.95
CA VAL A 228 -1.04 26.56 -13.00
C VAL A 228 -1.00 25.04 -12.86
N PHE A 229 -1.42 24.49 -11.73
CA PHE A 229 -1.31 23.05 -11.46
C PHE A 229 -2.12 22.22 -12.46
N GLY A 230 -3.41 22.55 -12.66
CA GLY A 230 -4.32 21.83 -13.55
C GLY A 230 -3.81 21.74 -14.99
N ASP A 231 -3.32 22.85 -15.53
CA ASP A 231 -2.78 22.90 -16.90
C ASP A 231 -1.48 22.10 -17.05
N ARG A 232 -0.62 22.15 -16.02
CA ARG A 232 0.64 21.39 -16.00
C ARG A 232 0.42 19.89 -15.91
N ILE A 233 -0.49 19.46 -15.03
CA ILE A 233 -0.81 18.03 -14.91
C ILE A 233 -1.48 17.53 -16.19
N GLN A 234 -2.40 18.30 -16.77
CA GLN A 234 -3.03 17.96 -18.04
C GLN A 234 -1.99 17.83 -19.16
N THR A 235 -1.03 18.75 -19.24
CA THR A 235 0.04 18.69 -20.24
C THR A 235 0.88 17.42 -20.08
N LEU A 236 1.31 17.12 -18.85
CA LEU A 236 2.10 15.92 -18.54
C LEU A 236 1.35 14.64 -18.92
N THR A 237 0.10 14.49 -18.48
CA THR A 237 -0.69 13.29 -18.78
C THR A 237 -0.97 13.16 -20.26
N SER A 238 -1.26 14.28 -20.96
CA SER A 238 -1.47 14.29 -22.41
C SER A 238 -0.24 13.84 -23.18
N SER A 239 0.97 14.28 -22.78
CA SER A 239 2.23 13.85 -23.42
C SER A 239 2.52 12.36 -23.25
N ILE A 240 2.03 11.74 -22.17
CA ILE A 240 2.16 10.29 -21.96
C ILE A 240 1.20 9.55 -22.88
N VAL A 241 -0.10 9.88 -22.85
CA VAL A 241 -1.13 9.16 -23.62
C VAL A 241 -1.06 9.40 -25.13
N ALA A 242 -0.37 10.46 -25.57
CA ALA A 242 -0.13 10.72 -27.00
C ALA A 242 0.85 9.73 -27.64
N GLN A 243 1.60 8.95 -26.85
CA GLN A 243 2.54 7.96 -27.36
C GLN A 243 1.82 6.61 -27.55
N GLU A 244 1.96 6.03 -28.75
CA GLU A 244 1.35 4.73 -29.07
C GLU A 244 1.84 3.64 -28.10
N GLY A 245 0.89 2.92 -27.48
CA GLY A 245 1.17 1.85 -26.51
C GLY A 245 1.52 2.32 -25.09
N ALA A 246 1.72 3.61 -24.86
CA ALA A 246 1.93 4.14 -23.52
C ALA A 246 0.61 4.23 -22.73
N HIS A 247 0.69 4.02 -21.42
CA HIS A 247 -0.45 4.12 -20.53
C HIS A 247 -0.08 4.89 -19.27
N LEU A 248 -1.03 5.68 -18.76
CA LEU A 248 -0.87 6.37 -17.49
C LEU A 248 -1.11 5.39 -16.34
N SER A 249 -0.34 5.50 -15.26
CA SER A 249 -0.49 4.62 -14.10
C SER A 249 -1.91 4.67 -13.54
N GLY A 250 -2.52 3.49 -13.36
CA GLY A 250 -3.88 3.37 -12.84
C GLY A 250 -5.01 3.55 -13.86
N SER A 251 -4.72 3.93 -15.12
CA SER A 251 -5.73 4.11 -16.17
C SER A 251 -6.61 2.87 -16.41
N GLU A 252 -6.00 1.68 -16.45
CA GLU A 252 -6.74 0.42 -16.58
C GLU A 252 -7.70 0.17 -15.41
N ARG A 253 -7.33 0.56 -14.19
CA ARG A 253 -8.17 0.41 -12.99
C ARG A 253 -9.41 1.29 -13.06
N VAL A 254 -9.29 2.49 -13.63
CA VAL A 254 -10.43 3.40 -13.83
C VAL A 254 -11.41 2.80 -14.83
N SER A 255 -10.92 2.33 -15.98
CA SER A 255 -11.74 1.68 -17.00
C SER A 255 -12.41 0.40 -16.48
N ALA A 256 -11.67 -0.44 -15.74
CA ALA A 256 -12.21 -1.64 -15.12
C ALA A 256 -13.28 -1.31 -14.08
N ARG A 257 -13.07 -0.29 -13.22
CA ARG A 257 -14.07 0.14 -12.23
C ARG A 257 -15.37 0.58 -12.89
N ALA A 258 -15.29 1.42 -13.92
CA ALA A 258 -16.47 1.87 -14.66
C ALA A 258 -17.23 0.70 -15.30
N ALA A 259 -16.51 -0.28 -15.88
CA ALA A 259 -17.11 -1.48 -16.42
C ALA A 259 -17.79 -2.33 -15.33
N HIS A 260 -17.17 -2.48 -14.16
CA HIS A 260 -17.71 -3.25 -13.04
C HIS A 260 -18.92 -2.60 -12.36
N GLU A 261 -19.02 -1.27 -12.35
CA GLU A 261 -20.21 -0.58 -11.84
C GLU A 261 -21.46 -0.85 -12.70
N VAL A 262 -21.27 -1.08 -14.01
CA VAL A 262 -22.36 -1.39 -14.94
C VAL A 262 -22.65 -2.90 -15.01
N ASN A 263 -21.60 -3.72 -15.11
CA ASN A 263 -21.73 -5.15 -15.42
C ASN A 263 -21.66 -6.04 -14.17
N GLY A 264 -21.33 -5.47 -13.01
CA GLY A 264 -20.99 -6.22 -11.80
C GLY A 264 -19.53 -6.69 -11.78
N VAL A 265 -19.17 -7.33 -10.66
CA VAL A 265 -17.84 -7.91 -10.43
C VAL A 265 -17.93 -9.42 -10.61
N GLU A 266 -17.09 -9.97 -11.47
CA GLU A 266 -16.96 -11.43 -11.62
C GLU A 266 -16.24 -12.02 -10.42
N VAL A 267 -16.84 -13.04 -9.81
CA VAL A 267 -16.30 -13.74 -8.64
C VAL A 267 -16.41 -15.23 -8.88
N SER A 268 -15.39 -16.01 -8.50
CA SER A 268 -15.48 -17.47 -8.63
C SER A 268 -16.59 -18.03 -7.74
N VAL A 269 -17.30 -19.04 -8.26
CA VAL A 269 -18.41 -19.69 -7.52
C VAL A 269 -17.93 -20.19 -6.15
N ALA A 270 -16.75 -20.82 -6.09
CA ALA A 270 -16.16 -21.30 -4.85
C ALA A 270 -15.91 -20.18 -3.82
N LEU A 271 -15.52 -18.97 -4.27
CA LEU A 271 -15.35 -17.83 -3.37
C LEU A 271 -16.71 -17.30 -2.90
N LEU A 272 -17.71 -17.24 -3.79
CA LEU A 272 -19.05 -16.80 -3.43
C LEU A 272 -19.71 -17.74 -2.41
N GLU A 273 -19.61 -19.05 -2.62
CA GLU A 273 -20.07 -20.07 -1.67
C GLU A 273 -19.37 -19.92 -0.32
N LYS A 274 -18.06 -19.67 -0.33
CA LYS A 274 -17.29 -19.43 0.90
C LYS A 274 -17.77 -18.17 1.63
N ILE A 275 -18.12 -17.09 0.91
CA ILE A 275 -18.66 -15.87 1.51
C ILE A 275 -20.05 -16.11 2.11
N GLN A 276 -20.91 -16.83 1.40
CA GLN A 276 -22.27 -17.16 1.85
C GLN A 276 -22.30 -18.05 3.10
N ALA A 277 -21.23 -18.79 3.35
CA ALA A 277 -21.09 -19.67 4.52
C ALA A 277 -20.57 -18.97 5.79
N ILE A 278 -20.18 -17.69 5.71
CA ILE A 278 -19.72 -16.86 6.83
C ILE A 278 -20.93 -16.21 7.51
#